data_AF-A0A7S2PHR5-F1
#
_entry.id   AF-A0A7S2PHR5-F1
#
_cell.length_a   1.000
_cell.length_b   1.000
_cell.length_c   1.000
_cell.angle_alpha   90.00
_cell.angle_beta   90.00
_cell.angle_gamma   90.00
#
_symmetry.space_group_name_H-M   'P 1'
#
loop_
_entity.id
_entity.type
_entity.pdbx_description
1 polymer ?
#
loop_
_entity_poly.entity_id
_entity_poly.type
_entity_poly.pdbx_seq_one_letter_code
_entity_poly.pdbx_strand_id
1 'polypeptide(L)'
;RDCPGLLISAFIVLAEARLPIAPDEAASALAKADHLAARLSLEDYQGATEIWPIEPALGSYARAAARIAQAPERPPRVHVVVCHCRESLEWLTDGHFPMTPAGSIIVDLFVYDKCSRRPDNEAAMLERFDSVSIQAVEDGDVRRDECSAYLRHLIDNYHDPADFALFFQADASDHMQWGYLTLVMRAISRRALQAQFVHLNHPRLVASLSPCRQEVFKQVFDRDPNEMLGSYCCAQFLVSRERWLANPLERYERMFRMLFEASPAECHDIPGHSTHCLMYEVYWHVLFGEPDDLPERAENPALPLMLRTRDLENECYLP
;
A
#
# COMPACT_ATOMS: atom_id res chain seq x y z
N ARG A 1 -23.60 -20.74 27.37
CA ARG A 1 -22.37 -20.71 28.21
C ARG A 1 -21.41 -19.87 27.42
N ASP A 2 -21.25 -18.62 27.80
CA ASP A 2 -20.33 -17.74 27.08
C ASP A 2 -18.91 -18.13 27.51
N CYS A 3 -17.99 -18.21 26.56
CA CYS A 3 -16.57 -18.42 26.84
C CYS A 3 -15.96 -17.03 27.13
N PRO A 4 -15.83 -16.60 28.41
CA PRO A 4 -15.45 -15.21 28.71
C PRO A 4 -14.08 -14.86 28.15
N GLY A 5 -13.12 -15.79 28.15
CA GLY A 5 -11.78 -15.56 27.58
C GLY A 5 -11.79 -15.28 26.07
N LEU A 6 -12.68 -15.93 25.30
CA LEU A 6 -12.87 -15.64 23.88
C LEU A 6 -13.39 -14.22 23.69
N LEU A 7 -14.41 -13.82 24.46
CA LEU A 7 -14.99 -12.47 24.34
C LEU A 7 -13.99 -11.39 24.75
N ILE A 8 -13.24 -11.59 25.84
CA ILE A 8 -12.17 -10.68 26.28
C ILE A 8 -11.14 -10.52 25.15
N SER A 9 -10.62 -11.63 24.61
CA SER A 9 -9.64 -11.61 23.51
C SER A 9 -10.19 -10.92 22.27
N ALA A 10 -11.44 -11.21 21.88
CA ALA A 10 -12.08 -10.60 20.72
C ALA A 10 -12.24 -9.08 20.88
N PHE A 11 -12.58 -8.59 22.07
CA PHE A 11 -12.67 -7.15 22.32
C PHE A 11 -11.30 -6.46 22.32
N ILE A 12 -10.24 -7.11 22.80
CA ILE A 12 -8.88 -6.56 22.73
C ILE A 12 -8.41 -6.48 21.27
N VAL A 13 -8.62 -7.54 20.49
CA VAL A 13 -8.29 -7.56 19.04
C VAL A 13 -9.10 -6.50 18.28
N LEU A 14 -10.38 -6.34 18.60
CA LEU A 14 -11.21 -5.27 18.05
C LEU A 14 -10.67 -3.90 18.43
N ALA A 15 -10.25 -3.71 19.68
CA ALA A 15 -9.65 -2.46 20.14
C ALA A 15 -8.38 -2.15 19.34
N GLU A 16 -7.48 -3.11 19.17
CA GLU A 16 -6.26 -2.96 18.38
C GLU A 16 -6.55 -2.63 16.92
N ALA A 17 -7.50 -3.33 16.28
CA ALA A 17 -7.88 -3.07 14.90
C ALA A 17 -8.53 -1.68 14.74
N ARG A 18 -9.31 -1.21 15.71
CA ARG A 18 -9.95 0.12 15.65
C ARG A 18 -9.00 1.25 16.00
N LEU A 19 -7.95 0.98 16.77
CA LEU A 19 -7.08 2.02 17.31
C LEU A 19 -6.53 3.00 16.25
N PRO A 20 -6.08 2.55 15.06
CA PRO A 20 -5.54 3.47 14.05
C PRO A 20 -6.57 4.34 13.33
N ILE A 21 -7.86 3.96 13.37
CA ILE A 21 -8.92 4.57 12.54
C ILE A 21 -10.06 5.20 13.34
N ALA A 22 -10.29 4.72 14.57
CA ALA A 22 -11.41 5.08 15.43
C ALA A 22 -11.01 4.86 16.91
N PRO A 23 -10.18 5.74 17.50
CA PRO A 23 -9.64 5.55 18.85
C PRO A 23 -10.72 5.50 19.94
N ASP A 24 -11.84 6.21 19.77
CA ASP A 24 -12.96 6.16 20.71
C ASP A 24 -13.65 4.78 20.70
N GLU A 25 -13.81 4.19 19.51
CA GLU A 25 -14.33 2.82 19.38
C GLU A 25 -13.34 1.80 19.96
N ALA A 26 -12.03 2.03 19.78
CA ALA A 26 -10.99 1.20 20.38
C ALA A 26 -11.04 1.24 21.91
N ALA A 27 -11.16 2.44 22.50
CA ALA A 27 -11.31 2.61 23.94
C ALA A 27 -12.58 1.94 24.47
N SER A 28 -13.70 2.07 23.75
CA SER A 28 -14.96 1.39 24.08
C SER A 28 -14.84 -0.14 24.04
N ALA A 29 -14.14 -0.69 23.05
CA ALA A 29 -13.88 -2.12 22.96
C ALA A 29 -12.99 -2.60 24.11
N LEU A 30 -11.91 -1.89 24.42
CA LEU A 30 -11.02 -2.23 25.54
C LEU A 30 -11.76 -2.19 26.89
N ALA A 31 -12.58 -1.16 27.13
CA ALA A 31 -13.39 -1.06 28.34
C ALA A 31 -14.39 -2.23 28.51
N LYS A 32 -14.91 -2.78 27.40
CA LYS A 32 -15.74 -4.00 27.44
C LYS A 32 -14.92 -5.24 27.81
N ALA A 33 -13.69 -5.36 27.31
CA ALA A 33 -12.77 -6.42 27.72
C ALA A 33 -12.48 -6.35 29.22
N ASP A 34 -12.15 -5.16 29.72
CA ASP A 34 -11.89 -4.91 31.14
C ASP A 34 -13.11 -5.24 32.02
N HIS A 35 -14.31 -4.83 31.60
CA HIS A 35 -15.54 -5.12 32.31
C HIS A 35 -15.83 -6.63 32.39
N LEU A 36 -15.57 -7.39 31.32
CA LEU A 36 -15.72 -8.84 31.31
C LEU A 36 -14.69 -9.52 32.20
N ALA A 37 -13.42 -9.07 32.15
CA ALA A 37 -12.34 -9.59 32.99
C ALA A 37 -12.64 -9.35 34.48
N ALA A 38 -13.13 -8.17 34.85
CA ALA A 38 -13.46 -7.80 36.22
C ALA A 38 -14.61 -8.62 36.84
N ARG A 39 -15.38 -9.37 36.03
CA ARG A 39 -16.46 -10.27 36.49
C ARG A 39 -16.00 -11.68 36.78
N LEU A 40 -14.76 -12.04 36.42
CA LEU A 40 -14.18 -13.36 36.69
C LEU A 40 -13.50 -13.36 38.05
N SER A 41 -13.50 -14.53 38.71
CA SER A 41 -12.57 -14.74 39.82
C SER A 41 -11.13 -14.76 39.29
N LEU A 42 -10.14 -14.60 40.17
CA LEU A 42 -8.73 -14.69 39.78
C LEU A 42 -8.41 -16.04 39.14
N GLU A 43 -8.94 -17.14 39.69
CA GLU A 43 -8.77 -18.50 39.17
C GLU A 43 -9.42 -18.67 37.80
N ASP A 44 -10.64 -18.16 37.60
CA ASP A 44 -11.32 -18.20 36.30
C ASP A 44 -10.59 -17.37 35.24
N TYR A 45 -10.07 -16.20 35.62
CA TYR A 45 -9.30 -15.35 34.71
C TYR A 45 -7.98 -16.04 34.30
N GLN A 46 -7.27 -16.65 35.25
CA GLN A 46 -6.06 -17.44 34.98
C GLN A 46 -6.35 -18.61 34.04
N GLY A 47 -7.40 -19.39 34.31
CA GLY A 47 -7.83 -20.45 33.40
C GLY A 47 -8.23 -19.93 32.01
N ALA A 48 -8.83 -18.75 31.94
CA ALA A 48 -9.13 -18.10 30.65
C ALA A 48 -7.87 -17.67 29.90
N THR A 49 -6.86 -17.12 30.57
CA THR A 49 -5.57 -16.72 29.96
C THR A 49 -4.72 -17.90 29.50
N GLU A 50 -4.87 -19.08 30.11
CA GLU A 50 -4.19 -20.32 29.67
C GLU A 50 -4.79 -20.87 28.36
N ILE A 51 -6.10 -20.68 28.15
CA ILE A 51 -6.82 -21.22 26.99
C ILE A 51 -6.88 -20.21 25.83
N TRP A 52 -7.01 -18.92 26.15
CA TRP A 52 -7.21 -17.85 25.18
C TRP A 52 -6.05 -16.86 25.19
N PRO A 53 -5.69 -16.26 24.04
CA PRO A 53 -4.49 -15.43 23.90
C PRO A 53 -4.71 -13.99 24.44
N ILE A 54 -5.26 -13.86 25.64
CA ILE A 54 -5.57 -12.56 26.27
C ILE A 54 -4.29 -11.75 26.49
N GLU A 55 -3.25 -12.35 27.10
CA GLU A 55 -1.98 -11.65 27.35
C GLU A 55 -1.25 -11.26 26.06
N PRO A 56 -1.07 -12.15 25.05
CA PRO A 56 -0.56 -11.75 23.75
C PRO A 56 -1.34 -10.60 23.10
N ALA A 57 -2.68 -10.62 23.17
CA ALA A 57 -3.53 -9.58 22.61
C ALA A 57 -3.33 -8.24 23.33
N LEU A 58 -3.29 -8.23 24.66
CA LEU A 58 -2.99 -7.01 25.45
C LEU A 58 -1.61 -6.46 25.11
N GLY A 59 -0.61 -7.34 25.00
CA GLY A 59 0.74 -6.95 24.60
C GLY A 59 0.79 -6.34 23.20
N SER A 60 0.00 -6.88 22.25
CA SER A 60 -0.10 -6.34 20.90
C SER A 60 -0.77 -4.97 20.88
N TYR A 61 -1.93 -4.84 21.54
CA TYR A 61 -2.60 -3.56 21.72
C TYR A 61 -1.68 -2.50 22.35
N ALA A 62 -0.98 -2.83 23.43
CA ALA A 62 -0.09 -1.91 24.13
C ALA A 62 1.05 -1.42 23.23
N ARG A 63 1.65 -2.31 22.41
CA ARG A 63 2.66 -1.92 21.42
C ARG A 63 2.08 -0.99 20.35
N ALA A 64 0.88 -1.29 19.85
CA ALA A 64 0.22 -0.44 18.86
C ALA A 64 -0.08 0.96 19.43
N ALA A 65 -0.61 1.03 20.66
CA ALA A 65 -0.88 2.27 21.37
C ALA A 65 0.39 3.09 21.63
N ALA A 66 1.46 2.45 22.10
CA ALA A 66 2.74 3.11 22.35
C ALA A 66 3.33 3.74 21.07
N ARG A 67 3.24 3.04 19.93
CA ARG A 67 3.70 3.57 18.64
C ARG A 67 2.91 4.82 18.22
N ILE A 68 1.58 4.79 18.37
CA ILE A 68 0.73 5.95 18.04
C ILE A 68 1.03 7.13 18.97
N ALA A 69 1.26 6.88 20.25
CA ALA A 69 1.63 7.91 21.22
C ALA A 69 3.00 8.56 20.93
N GLN A 70 3.89 7.85 20.24
CA GLN A 70 5.22 8.32 19.85
C GLN A 70 5.25 8.96 18.45
N ALA A 71 4.11 9.02 17.74
CA ALA A 71 4.07 9.53 16.39
C ALA A 71 4.37 11.04 16.33
N PRO A 72 5.04 11.55 15.28
CA PRO A 72 5.38 12.97 15.15
C PRO A 72 4.16 13.89 15.22
N GLU A 73 4.28 15.04 15.88
CA GLU A 73 3.15 15.97 16.00
C GLU A 73 2.78 16.69 14.69
N ARG A 74 3.69 16.72 13.71
CA ARG A 74 3.41 17.34 12.41
C ARG A 74 2.43 16.51 11.57
N PRO A 75 1.59 17.14 10.75
CA PRO A 75 0.82 16.44 9.73
C PRO A 75 1.76 15.67 8.77
N PRO A 76 1.48 14.40 8.46
CA PRO A 76 2.18 13.67 7.42
C PRO A 76 1.97 14.33 6.05
N ARG A 77 3.03 14.43 5.26
CA ARG A 77 2.96 14.78 3.84
C ARG A 77 2.78 13.50 3.03
N VAL A 78 1.84 13.50 2.11
CA VAL A 78 1.47 12.35 1.28
C VAL A 78 1.53 12.77 -0.18
N HIS A 79 2.33 12.07 -0.98
CA HIS A 79 2.25 12.19 -2.43
C HIS A 79 1.19 11.24 -2.96
N VAL A 80 0.28 11.73 -3.78
CA VAL A 80 -0.64 10.93 -4.59
C VAL A 80 -0.14 10.98 -6.02
N VAL A 81 0.34 9.86 -6.54
CA VAL A 81 1.03 9.76 -7.83
C VAL A 81 0.13 9.00 -8.79
N VAL A 82 -0.29 9.67 -9.87
CA VAL A 82 -1.22 9.11 -10.85
C VAL A 82 -0.57 9.11 -12.23
N CYS A 83 -0.50 7.93 -12.84
CA CYS A 83 -0.16 7.79 -14.25
C CYS A 83 -1.41 8.04 -15.10
N HIS A 84 -1.37 8.94 -16.08
CA HIS A 84 -2.53 9.34 -16.88
C HIS A 84 -2.24 9.35 -18.39
N CYS A 85 -3.15 8.78 -19.18
CA CYS A 85 -3.23 8.91 -20.64
C CYS A 85 -4.70 8.92 -21.11
N ARG A 86 -5.33 10.10 -21.06
CA ARG A 86 -6.71 10.33 -21.57
C ARG A 86 -7.84 9.63 -20.80
N GLU A 87 -7.56 8.76 -19.84
CA GLU A 87 -8.60 8.17 -18.98
C GLU A 87 -9.20 9.22 -18.05
N SER A 88 -10.44 9.02 -17.62
CA SER A 88 -11.08 9.96 -16.67
C SER A 88 -10.38 9.89 -15.31
N LEU A 89 -10.08 11.06 -14.73
CA LEU A 89 -9.58 11.20 -13.37
C LEU A 89 -10.65 11.75 -12.41
N GLU A 90 -11.94 11.64 -12.78
CA GLU A 90 -13.05 12.15 -11.97
C GLU A 90 -13.09 11.53 -10.55
N TRP A 91 -12.64 10.29 -10.38
CA TRP A 91 -12.59 9.59 -9.09
C TRP A 91 -11.73 10.30 -8.02
N LEU A 92 -10.78 11.14 -8.45
CA LEU A 92 -10.01 12.00 -7.54
C LEU A 92 -10.88 13.10 -6.93
N THR A 93 -11.99 13.46 -7.57
CA THR A 93 -12.78 14.67 -7.28
C THR A 93 -14.26 14.43 -6.99
N ASP A 94 -14.81 13.29 -7.38
CA ASP A 94 -16.25 12.96 -7.27
C ASP A 94 -16.69 12.48 -5.87
N GLY A 95 -15.73 12.30 -4.95
CA GLY A 95 -16.00 11.87 -3.57
C GLY A 95 -15.57 10.43 -3.26
N HIS A 96 -15.19 9.63 -4.26
CA HIS A 96 -14.67 8.28 -4.03
C HIS A 96 -13.29 8.29 -3.35
N PHE A 97 -12.39 9.18 -3.78
CA PHE A 97 -11.08 9.30 -3.15
C PHE A 97 -11.19 9.76 -1.68
N PRO A 98 -10.75 9.00 -0.68
CA PRO A 98 -11.04 9.30 0.71
C PRO A 98 -10.16 10.45 1.23
N MET A 99 -10.69 11.67 1.16
CA MET A 99 -10.07 12.84 1.81
C MET A 99 -10.27 12.77 3.32
N THR A 100 -9.25 13.21 4.05
CA THR A 100 -9.29 13.31 5.51
C THR A 100 -9.62 14.74 5.93
N PRO A 101 -9.97 14.99 7.22
CA PRO A 101 -10.25 16.36 7.68
C PRO A 101 -9.09 17.32 7.37
N ALA A 102 -9.41 18.55 6.99
CA ALA A 102 -8.41 19.57 6.63
C ALA A 102 -7.34 19.72 7.73
N GLY A 103 -6.08 19.78 7.32
CA GLY A 103 -4.92 19.93 8.21
C GLY A 103 -4.48 18.65 8.94
N SER A 104 -5.16 17.51 8.76
CA SER A 104 -4.73 16.23 9.35
C SER A 104 -3.55 15.58 8.61
N ILE A 105 -3.45 15.84 7.30
CA ILE A 105 -2.35 15.47 6.41
C ILE A 105 -2.19 16.60 5.40
N ILE A 106 -1.04 16.64 4.72
CA ILE A 106 -0.78 17.48 3.54
C ILE A 106 -0.75 16.53 2.34
N VAL A 107 -1.60 16.73 1.34
CA VAL A 107 -1.71 15.87 0.15
C VAL A 107 -1.30 16.62 -1.10
N ASP A 108 -0.17 16.21 -1.66
CA ASP A 108 0.35 16.71 -2.93
C ASP A 108 -0.02 15.72 -4.05
N LEU A 109 -0.80 16.18 -5.02
CA LEU A 109 -1.18 15.38 -6.18
C LEU A 109 -0.17 15.58 -7.32
N PHE A 110 0.37 14.48 -7.83
CA PHE A 110 1.22 14.44 -9.01
C PHE A 110 0.53 13.62 -10.10
N VAL A 111 0.18 14.29 -11.19
CA VAL A 111 -0.37 13.66 -12.40
C VAL A 111 0.72 13.63 -13.46
N TYR A 112 1.17 12.43 -13.83
CA TYR A 112 2.12 12.21 -14.90
C TYR A 112 1.35 11.90 -16.19
N ASP A 113 1.24 12.90 -17.07
CA ASP A 113 0.56 12.81 -18.36
C ASP A 113 1.51 12.24 -19.42
N LYS A 114 1.11 11.10 -19.98
CA LYS A 114 1.87 10.35 -20.98
C LYS A 114 1.50 10.73 -22.41
N CYS A 115 0.38 11.43 -22.60
CA CYS A 115 -0.30 11.56 -23.88
C CYS A 115 -0.52 13.02 -24.31
N SER A 116 0.20 13.95 -23.66
CA SER A 116 0.13 15.39 -23.90
C SER A 116 -1.31 15.94 -23.81
N ARG A 117 -2.13 15.33 -22.96
CA ARG A 117 -3.51 15.77 -22.70
C ARG A 117 -3.67 15.98 -21.20
N ARG A 118 -3.92 17.23 -20.83
CA ARG A 118 -4.28 17.56 -19.45
C ARG A 118 -5.62 16.94 -19.06
N PRO A 119 -5.78 16.54 -17.79
CA PRO A 119 -7.05 16.04 -17.28
C PRO A 119 -8.10 17.15 -17.29
N ASP A 120 -9.32 16.81 -17.70
CA ASP A 120 -10.42 17.76 -17.87
C ASP A 120 -10.91 18.35 -16.52
N ASN A 121 -10.59 17.71 -15.40
CA ASN A 121 -10.98 18.11 -14.04
C ASN A 121 -9.85 18.74 -13.19
N GLU A 122 -8.79 19.30 -13.81
CA GLU A 122 -7.68 19.97 -13.11
C GLU A 122 -8.15 21.03 -12.10
N ALA A 123 -9.15 21.84 -12.43
CA ALA A 123 -9.68 22.87 -11.53
C ALA A 123 -10.28 22.27 -10.25
N ALA A 124 -11.03 21.17 -10.35
CA ALA A 124 -11.61 20.50 -9.20
C ALA A 124 -10.54 19.83 -8.33
N MET A 125 -9.43 19.38 -8.92
CA MET A 125 -8.29 18.85 -8.16
C MET A 125 -7.64 19.95 -7.31
N LEU A 126 -7.45 21.14 -7.87
CA LEU A 126 -6.86 22.29 -7.16
C LEU A 126 -7.69 22.74 -5.95
N GLU A 127 -9.00 22.49 -5.95
CA GLU A 127 -9.87 22.77 -4.80
C GLU A 127 -9.76 21.72 -3.69
N ARG A 128 -9.24 20.53 -4.01
CA ARG A 128 -9.28 19.36 -3.13
C ARG A 128 -7.92 18.97 -2.55
N PHE A 129 -6.84 19.18 -3.28
CA PHE A 129 -5.47 18.83 -2.87
C PHE A 129 -4.69 20.07 -2.43
N ASP A 130 -3.74 19.90 -1.52
CA ASP A 130 -2.91 21.01 -1.03
C ASP A 130 -1.99 21.55 -2.13
N SER A 131 -1.54 20.68 -3.04
CA SER A 131 -0.90 21.07 -4.29
C SER A 131 -1.22 20.10 -5.42
N VAL A 132 -1.16 20.58 -6.66
CA VAL A 132 -1.33 19.77 -7.87
C VAL A 132 -0.19 20.07 -8.83
N SER A 133 0.53 19.03 -9.24
CA SER A 133 1.58 19.08 -10.26
C SER A 133 1.20 18.16 -11.42
N ILE A 134 1.11 18.73 -12.63
CA ILE A 134 0.86 17.98 -13.86
C ILE A 134 2.11 18.02 -14.71
N GLN A 135 2.73 16.87 -14.92
CA GLN A 135 4.02 16.74 -15.58
C GLN A 135 3.89 15.83 -16.79
N ALA A 136 4.42 16.25 -17.93
CA ALA A 136 4.55 15.36 -19.07
C ALA A 136 5.65 14.32 -18.79
N VAL A 137 5.39 13.06 -19.09
CA VAL A 137 6.39 11.99 -19.03
C VAL A 137 6.50 11.32 -20.40
N GLU A 138 7.74 11.00 -20.78
CA GLU A 138 8.02 10.34 -22.05
C GLU A 138 7.58 8.87 -21.99
N ASP A 139 6.56 8.53 -22.77
CA ASP A 139 6.08 7.16 -22.94
C ASP A 139 6.38 6.59 -24.33
N GLY A 140 6.98 7.38 -25.23
CA GLY A 140 7.47 6.95 -26.56
C GLY A 140 6.44 6.19 -27.42
N ASP A 141 6.92 5.41 -28.39
CA ASP A 141 6.05 4.62 -29.29
C ASP A 141 5.62 3.27 -28.68
N VAL A 142 6.36 2.79 -27.68
CA VAL A 142 6.08 1.56 -26.93
C VAL A 142 5.52 1.95 -25.58
N ARG A 143 4.31 1.47 -25.25
CA ARG A 143 3.62 1.77 -23.99
C ARG A 143 4.46 1.28 -22.80
N ARG A 144 4.85 2.18 -21.90
CA ARG A 144 5.59 1.86 -20.65
C ARG A 144 4.69 2.00 -19.42
N ASP A 145 3.38 1.97 -19.66
CA ASP A 145 2.33 1.90 -18.64
C ASP A 145 2.58 2.83 -17.47
N GLU A 146 2.38 2.40 -16.23
CA GLU A 146 2.62 3.24 -15.05
C GLU A 146 4.09 3.40 -14.68
N CYS A 147 4.94 2.51 -15.17
CA CYS A 147 6.35 2.46 -14.76
C CYS A 147 7.10 3.75 -15.07
N SER A 148 6.84 4.35 -16.24
CA SER A 148 7.48 5.62 -16.64
C SER A 148 7.10 6.74 -15.66
N ALA A 149 5.83 6.87 -15.31
CA ALA A 149 5.34 7.85 -14.33
C ALA A 149 5.92 7.60 -12.92
N TYR A 150 5.88 6.35 -12.44
CA TYR A 150 6.28 6.04 -11.06
C TYR A 150 7.77 6.23 -10.86
N LEU A 151 8.59 5.71 -11.77
CA LEU A 151 10.04 5.88 -11.70
C LEU A 151 10.43 7.35 -11.87
N ARG A 152 9.76 8.09 -12.75
CA ARG A 152 9.98 9.53 -12.88
C ARG A 152 9.71 10.26 -11.56
N HIS A 153 8.61 9.93 -10.88
CA HIS A 153 8.30 10.49 -9.57
C HIS A 153 9.37 10.17 -8.52
N LEU A 154 9.77 8.91 -8.44
CA LEU A 154 10.78 8.42 -7.50
C LEU A 154 12.14 9.10 -7.69
N ILE A 155 12.50 9.41 -8.94
CA ILE A 155 13.74 10.12 -9.30
C ILE A 155 13.63 11.61 -8.97
N ASP A 156 12.61 12.30 -9.49
CA ASP A 156 12.49 13.77 -9.38
C ASP A 156 12.35 14.24 -7.92
N ASN A 157 11.76 13.41 -7.07
CA ASN A 157 11.48 13.75 -5.67
C ASN A 157 12.38 12.99 -4.69
N TYR A 158 13.44 12.31 -5.15
CA TYR A 158 14.31 11.49 -4.30
C TYR A 158 14.93 12.28 -3.13
N HIS A 159 15.25 13.56 -3.34
CA HIS A 159 15.86 14.42 -2.32
C HIS A 159 14.86 15.14 -1.42
N ASP A 160 13.57 15.12 -1.75
CA ASP A 160 12.47 15.66 -0.92
C ASP A 160 11.22 14.77 -1.00
N PRO A 161 11.32 13.50 -0.55
CA PRO A 161 10.18 12.60 -0.59
C PRO A 161 9.13 12.99 0.45
N ALA A 162 7.86 12.70 0.20
CA ALA A 162 6.82 12.74 1.23
C ALA A 162 7.06 11.72 2.36
N ASP A 163 6.26 11.75 3.42
CA ASP A 163 6.26 10.69 4.44
C ASP A 163 5.72 9.37 3.87
N PHE A 164 4.74 9.48 2.97
CA PHE A 164 4.17 8.38 2.21
C PHE A 164 3.95 8.78 0.76
N ALA A 165 4.08 7.83 -0.16
CA ALA A 165 3.66 7.98 -1.54
C ALA A 165 2.65 6.88 -1.89
N LEU A 166 1.53 7.27 -2.46
CA LEU A 166 0.48 6.40 -2.99
C LEU A 166 0.57 6.44 -4.52
N PHE A 167 0.68 5.28 -5.14
CA PHE A 167 0.81 5.14 -6.59
C PHE A 167 -0.47 4.55 -7.18
N PHE A 168 -0.99 5.17 -8.24
CA PHE A 168 -2.23 4.79 -8.90
C PHE A 168 -2.10 4.80 -10.43
N GLN A 169 -2.71 3.79 -11.07
CA GLN A 169 -3.03 3.86 -12.49
C GLN A 169 -4.25 4.78 -12.67
N ALA A 170 -4.48 5.28 -13.89
CA ALA A 170 -5.57 6.22 -14.14
C ALA A 170 -6.96 5.61 -13.86
N ASP A 171 -7.11 4.32 -14.09
CA ASP A 171 -8.30 3.50 -13.90
C ASP A 171 -8.31 2.76 -12.56
N ALA A 172 -7.54 3.24 -11.56
CA ALA A 172 -7.48 2.61 -10.23
C ALA A 172 -8.86 2.41 -9.56
N SER A 173 -9.87 3.20 -9.97
CA SER A 173 -11.26 3.04 -9.52
C SER A 173 -11.86 1.67 -9.84
N ASP A 174 -11.37 1.01 -10.88
CA ASP A 174 -11.94 -0.23 -11.41
C ASP A 174 -11.31 -1.46 -10.74
N HIS A 175 -10.14 -1.29 -10.12
CA HIS A 175 -9.32 -2.39 -9.58
C HIS A 175 -9.21 -2.38 -8.05
N MET A 176 -9.47 -1.23 -7.41
CA MET A 176 -9.27 -1.03 -5.97
C MET A 176 -10.58 -1.06 -5.17
N GLN A 177 -10.49 -1.48 -3.91
CA GLN A 177 -11.58 -1.33 -2.94
C GLN A 177 -11.43 -0.01 -2.17
N TRP A 178 -12.33 0.95 -2.41
CA TRP A 178 -12.32 2.26 -1.74
C TRP A 178 -12.35 2.19 -0.22
N GLY A 179 -13.03 1.19 0.34
CA GLY A 179 -13.04 0.94 1.78
C GLY A 179 -11.64 0.66 2.34
N TYR A 180 -10.81 -0.06 1.59
CA TYR A 180 -9.45 -0.40 1.99
C TYR A 180 -8.54 0.84 1.97
N LEU A 181 -8.59 1.64 0.89
CA LEU A 181 -7.88 2.92 0.84
C LEU A 181 -8.35 3.88 1.94
N THR A 182 -9.65 3.88 2.27
CA THR A 182 -10.19 4.70 3.36
C THR A 182 -9.56 4.35 4.71
N LEU A 183 -9.34 3.06 4.98
CA LEU A 183 -8.66 2.61 6.20
C LEU A 183 -7.21 3.11 6.24
N VAL A 184 -6.50 3.01 5.11
CA VAL A 184 -5.11 3.49 4.97
C VAL A 184 -5.05 5.01 5.21
N MET A 185 -5.87 5.80 4.52
CA MET A 185 -5.88 7.27 4.67
C MET A 185 -6.27 7.72 6.07
N ARG A 186 -7.23 7.04 6.72
CA ARG A 186 -7.55 7.29 8.13
C ARG A 186 -6.37 6.98 9.05
N ALA A 187 -5.69 5.86 8.84
CA ALA A 187 -4.51 5.52 9.63
C ALA A 187 -3.37 6.54 9.44
N ILE A 188 -3.14 7.05 8.21
CA ILE A 188 -2.15 8.11 7.96
C ILE A 188 -2.54 9.41 8.67
N SER A 189 -3.77 9.88 8.53
CA SER A 189 -4.24 11.13 9.17
C SER A 189 -4.25 11.09 10.70
N ARG A 190 -4.28 9.89 11.28
CA ARG A 190 -4.10 9.68 12.72
C ARG A 190 -2.66 9.37 13.11
N ARG A 191 -1.75 9.32 12.14
CA ARG A 191 -0.32 8.98 12.30
C ARG A 191 -0.11 7.61 12.94
N ALA A 192 -1.00 6.70 12.60
CA ALA A 192 -1.11 5.37 13.15
C ALA A 192 -0.82 4.25 12.14
N LEU A 193 -0.56 4.60 10.87
CA LEU A 193 -0.12 3.64 9.88
C LEU A 193 1.33 3.22 10.17
N GLN A 194 1.52 1.92 10.44
CA GLN A 194 2.83 1.34 10.76
C GLN A 194 3.43 0.56 9.59
N ALA A 195 2.61 0.20 8.60
CA ALA A 195 3.05 -0.49 7.40
C ALA A 195 3.94 0.44 6.57
N GLN A 196 5.06 -0.10 6.11
CA GLN A 196 6.03 0.61 5.29
C GLN A 196 5.75 0.43 3.79
N PHE A 197 5.04 -0.64 3.43
CA PHE A 197 4.49 -0.91 2.12
C PHE A 197 3.09 -1.49 2.27
N VAL A 198 2.13 -1.08 1.44
CA VAL A 198 0.78 -1.65 1.40
C VAL A 198 0.33 -1.77 -0.04
N HIS A 199 0.12 -3.00 -0.51
CA HIS A 199 -0.58 -3.22 -1.78
C HIS A 199 -2.07 -2.91 -1.62
N LEU A 200 -2.63 -2.08 -2.51
CA LEU A 200 -4.00 -1.55 -2.38
C LEU A 200 -5.05 -2.39 -3.12
N ASN A 201 -4.64 -3.18 -4.12
CA ASN A 201 -5.55 -4.07 -4.86
C ASN A 201 -5.78 -5.42 -4.20
N HIS A 202 -6.88 -6.08 -4.54
CA HIS A 202 -7.30 -7.36 -3.95
C HIS A 202 -6.96 -8.61 -4.77
N PRO A 203 -7.08 -8.61 -6.11
CA PRO A 203 -6.77 -9.82 -6.87
C PRO A 203 -5.31 -10.18 -6.70
N ARG A 204 -5.05 -11.44 -6.33
CA ARG A 204 -3.70 -11.97 -6.18
C ARG A 204 -3.29 -12.63 -7.49
N LEU A 205 -2.06 -12.38 -7.91
CA LEU A 205 -1.47 -13.03 -9.07
C LEU A 205 -0.91 -14.39 -8.66
N VAL A 206 -1.07 -15.38 -9.54
CA VAL A 206 -0.46 -16.69 -9.36
C VAL A 206 1.05 -16.52 -9.35
N ALA A 207 1.69 -16.93 -8.25
CA ALA A 207 3.13 -16.87 -8.11
C ALA A 207 3.80 -17.68 -9.22
N SER A 208 4.73 -17.05 -9.95
CA SER A 208 5.39 -17.70 -11.08
C SER A 208 6.76 -17.10 -11.37
N LEU A 209 7.64 -17.92 -11.91
CA LEU A 209 9.00 -17.54 -12.26
C LEU A 209 9.35 -18.06 -13.66
N SER A 210 9.02 -17.28 -14.69
CA SER A 210 9.42 -17.56 -16.07
C SER A 210 10.88 -17.15 -16.30
N PRO A 211 11.56 -17.67 -17.35
CA PRO A 211 12.92 -17.24 -17.70
C PRO A 211 13.04 -15.72 -17.89
N CYS A 212 12.06 -15.11 -18.58
CA CYS A 212 11.97 -13.66 -18.74
C CYS A 212 11.89 -12.92 -17.40
N ARG A 213 11.02 -13.37 -16.48
CA ARG A 213 10.91 -12.77 -15.15
C ARG A 213 12.23 -12.85 -14.40
N GLN A 214 12.83 -14.03 -14.35
CA GLN A 214 14.12 -14.22 -13.66
C GLN A 214 15.21 -13.31 -14.22
N GLU A 215 15.31 -13.17 -15.54
CA GLU A 215 16.34 -12.35 -16.16
C GLU A 215 16.15 -10.85 -15.87
N VAL A 216 14.93 -10.32 -16.05
CA VAL A 216 14.65 -8.91 -15.70
C VAL A 216 14.86 -8.66 -14.21
N PHE A 217 14.45 -9.60 -13.35
CA PHE A 217 14.67 -9.51 -11.91
C PHE A 217 16.16 -9.38 -11.56
N LYS A 218 17.01 -10.20 -12.19
CA LYS A 218 18.46 -10.17 -11.99
C LYS A 218 19.07 -8.85 -12.44
N GLN A 219 18.60 -8.28 -13.55
CA GLN A 219 19.06 -6.97 -14.03
C GLN A 219 18.66 -5.83 -13.08
N VAL A 220 17.49 -5.93 -12.44
CA VAL A 220 17.00 -4.91 -11.49
C VAL A 220 17.69 -5.04 -10.12
N PHE A 221 17.85 -6.24 -9.60
CA PHE A 221 18.24 -6.48 -8.20
C PHE A 221 19.66 -7.02 -8.02
N ASP A 222 20.37 -7.33 -9.09
CA ASP A 222 21.74 -7.88 -9.08
C ASP A 222 21.83 -9.20 -8.28
N ARG A 223 20.74 -9.98 -8.25
CA ARG A 223 20.62 -11.29 -7.60
C ARG A 223 19.54 -12.15 -8.27
N ASP A 224 19.58 -13.45 -8.03
CA ASP A 224 18.46 -14.34 -8.35
C ASP A 224 17.30 -14.16 -7.33
N PRO A 225 16.05 -14.44 -7.75
CA PRO A 225 14.94 -14.54 -6.82
C PRO A 225 15.11 -15.77 -5.92
N ASN A 226 14.73 -15.65 -4.66
CA ASN A 226 14.86 -16.72 -3.67
C ASN A 226 13.74 -17.78 -3.78
N GLU A 227 12.62 -17.40 -4.39
CA GLU A 227 11.39 -18.18 -4.50
C GLU A 227 10.59 -17.75 -5.74
N MET A 228 9.35 -18.25 -5.89
CA MET A 228 8.44 -17.78 -6.94
C MET A 228 8.05 -16.32 -6.70
N LEU A 229 7.84 -15.56 -7.77
CA LEU A 229 7.44 -14.16 -7.65
C LEU A 229 5.92 -14.07 -7.57
N GLY A 230 5.42 -13.74 -6.38
CA GLY A 230 4.00 -13.60 -6.08
C GLY A 230 3.67 -12.19 -5.58
N SER A 231 2.62 -11.60 -6.14
CA SER A 231 2.15 -10.27 -5.79
C SER A 231 0.65 -10.15 -6.04
N TYR A 232 0.12 -8.95 -5.87
CA TYR A 232 -1.24 -8.58 -6.24
C TYR A 232 -1.26 -7.94 -7.62
N CYS A 233 -2.40 -8.04 -8.30
CA CYS A 233 -2.62 -7.49 -9.62
C CYS A 233 -2.67 -5.97 -9.57
N CYS A 234 -2.16 -5.34 -10.62
CA CYS A 234 -2.10 -3.91 -10.87
C CYS A 234 -1.21 -3.15 -9.87
N ALA A 235 -0.50 -2.13 -10.35
CA ALA A 235 0.51 -1.43 -9.56
C ALA A 235 -0.08 -0.31 -8.67
N GLN A 236 -1.08 -0.61 -7.84
CA GLN A 236 -1.59 0.32 -6.84
C GLN A 236 -1.05 0.00 -5.45
N PHE A 237 -0.21 0.86 -4.91
CA PHE A 237 0.43 0.64 -3.61
C PHE A 237 0.75 1.93 -2.87
N LEU A 238 0.90 1.80 -1.55
CA LEU A 238 1.52 2.78 -0.68
C LEU A 238 2.96 2.35 -0.37
N VAL A 239 3.87 3.31 -0.31
CA VAL A 239 5.22 3.15 0.22
C VAL A 239 5.57 4.30 1.17
N SER A 240 6.30 4.00 2.24
CA SER A 240 6.84 5.00 3.14
C SER A 240 8.10 5.67 2.59
N ARG A 241 8.42 6.85 3.13
CA ARG A 241 9.69 7.53 2.92
C ARG A 241 10.90 6.62 3.15
N GLU A 242 10.85 5.85 4.23
CA GLU A 242 11.97 5.00 4.65
C GLU A 242 12.27 3.94 3.59
N ARG A 243 11.23 3.29 3.04
CA ARG A 243 11.42 2.26 2.00
C ARG A 243 11.78 2.84 0.64
N TRP A 244 11.27 4.02 0.31
CA TRP A 244 11.73 4.76 -0.87
C TRP A 244 13.22 5.05 -0.75
N LEU A 245 13.66 5.69 0.33
CA LEU A 245 15.07 6.08 0.52
C LEU A 245 16.02 4.91 0.80
N ALA A 246 15.50 3.75 1.20
CA ALA A 246 16.30 2.53 1.35
C ALA A 246 16.89 2.03 0.02
N ASN A 247 16.34 2.47 -1.12
CA ASN A 247 16.91 2.19 -2.43
C ASN A 247 17.83 3.33 -2.88
N PRO A 248 19.00 3.01 -3.46
CA PRO A 248 19.84 4.03 -4.10
C PRO A 248 19.12 4.62 -5.32
N LEU A 249 19.28 5.93 -5.52
CA LEU A 249 18.71 6.67 -6.66
C LEU A 249 19.08 5.99 -8.00
N GLU A 250 20.31 5.52 -8.10
CA GLU A 250 20.87 4.87 -9.30
C GLU A 250 20.07 3.64 -9.73
N ARG A 251 19.41 2.95 -8.78
CA ARG A 251 18.53 1.81 -9.11
C ARG A 251 17.26 2.29 -9.82
N TYR A 252 16.63 3.36 -9.35
CA TYR A 252 15.47 3.95 -10.01
C TYR A 252 15.82 4.46 -11.41
N GLU A 253 16.95 5.16 -11.54
CA GLU A 253 17.43 5.64 -12.83
C GLU A 253 17.76 4.49 -13.80
N ARG A 254 18.37 3.41 -13.30
CA ARG A 254 18.62 2.20 -14.10
C ARG A 254 17.32 1.59 -14.57
N MET A 255 16.38 1.36 -13.67
CA MET A 255 15.06 0.81 -14.01
C MET A 255 14.32 1.68 -15.03
N PHE A 256 14.44 3.02 -14.92
CA PHE A 256 13.83 3.95 -15.86
C PHE A 256 14.46 3.83 -17.25
N ARG A 257 15.79 3.76 -17.35
CA ARG A 257 16.50 3.55 -18.64
C ARG A 257 16.10 2.23 -19.31
N MET A 258 16.01 1.15 -18.53
CA MET A 258 15.62 -0.18 -19.02
C MET A 258 14.25 -0.16 -19.73
N LEU A 259 13.32 0.72 -19.35
CA LEU A 259 12.03 0.85 -20.05
C LEU A 259 12.16 1.22 -21.53
N PHE A 260 13.30 1.78 -21.93
CA PHE A 260 13.61 2.20 -23.30
C PHE A 260 14.60 1.26 -24.01
N GLU A 261 15.09 0.24 -23.30
CA GLU A 261 16.01 -0.75 -23.83
C GLU A 261 15.25 -1.91 -24.47
N ALA A 262 15.95 -2.66 -25.34
CA ALA A 262 15.40 -3.89 -25.89
C ALA A 262 15.21 -4.92 -24.77
N SER A 263 14.17 -5.74 -24.89
CA SER A 263 13.92 -6.80 -23.91
C SER A 263 15.04 -7.84 -23.92
N PRO A 264 15.27 -8.54 -22.78
CA PRO A 264 16.18 -9.67 -22.73
C PRO A 264 15.82 -10.77 -23.74
N ALA A 265 16.79 -11.56 -24.17
CA ALA A 265 16.59 -12.62 -25.18
C ALA A 265 15.64 -13.73 -24.68
N GLU A 266 15.53 -13.87 -23.36
CA GLU A 266 14.67 -14.79 -22.62
C GLU A 266 13.19 -14.36 -22.64
N CYS A 267 12.91 -13.15 -23.12
CA CYS A 267 11.59 -12.57 -23.16
C CYS A 267 10.96 -12.64 -24.56
N HIS A 268 9.65 -12.83 -24.58
CA HIS A 268 8.85 -12.62 -25.78
C HIS A 268 8.17 -11.26 -25.69
N ASP A 269 8.54 -10.36 -26.59
CA ASP A 269 7.94 -9.02 -26.64
C ASP A 269 6.44 -9.10 -26.91
N ILE A 270 5.66 -8.40 -26.09
CA ILE A 270 4.26 -8.13 -26.38
C ILE A 270 4.21 -6.89 -27.27
N PRO A 271 3.71 -6.99 -28.52
CA PRO A 271 3.70 -5.85 -29.43
C PRO A 271 3.04 -4.61 -28.81
N GLY A 272 3.77 -3.50 -28.81
CA GLY A 272 3.28 -2.21 -28.29
C GLY A 272 3.43 -2.02 -26.78
N HIS A 273 3.95 -2.99 -26.02
CA HIS A 273 4.17 -2.88 -24.59
C HIS A 273 5.64 -3.08 -24.22
N SER A 274 6.11 -2.34 -23.22
CA SER A 274 7.44 -2.53 -22.64
C SER A 274 7.44 -3.78 -21.76
N THR A 275 8.18 -4.81 -22.17
CA THR A 275 8.35 -6.03 -21.37
C THR A 275 8.88 -5.72 -19.97
N HIS A 276 9.83 -4.78 -19.85
CA HIS A 276 10.35 -4.35 -18.56
C HIS A 276 9.24 -3.83 -17.64
N CYS A 277 8.33 -3.01 -18.15
CA CYS A 277 7.25 -2.49 -17.32
C CYS A 277 6.29 -3.60 -16.85
N LEU A 278 5.92 -4.52 -17.75
CA LEU A 278 5.09 -5.67 -17.40
C LEU A 278 5.72 -6.53 -16.28
N MET A 279 7.05 -6.64 -16.28
CA MET A 279 7.74 -7.35 -15.20
C MET A 279 7.79 -6.54 -13.90
N TYR A 280 7.90 -5.20 -13.98
CA TYR A 280 7.95 -4.35 -12.79
C TYR A 280 6.67 -4.39 -11.95
N GLU A 281 5.51 -4.66 -12.57
CA GLU A 281 4.24 -4.83 -11.87
C GLU A 281 4.35 -5.79 -10.67
N VAL A 282 5.07 -6.91 -10.85
CA VAL A 282 5.31 -7.90 -9.80
C VAL A 282 6.58 -7.67 -8.98
N TYR A 283 7.33 -6.60 -9.25
CA TYR A 283 8.60 -6.28 -8.55
C TYR A 283 8.51 -5.06 -7.65
N TRP A 284 7.44 -4.25 -7.75
CA TRP A 284 7.31 -3.03 -6.95
C TRP A 284 7.49 -3.28 -5.46
N HIS A 285 6.91 -4.36 -4.91
CA HIS A 285 7.07 -4.68 -3.49
C HIS A 285 8.50 -5.09 -3.14
N VAL A 286 9.16 -5.88 -4.00
CA VAL A 286 10.57 -6.29 -3.81
C VAL A 286 11.48 -5.07 -3.85
N LEU A 287 11.21 -4.13 -4.76
CA LEU A 287 11.89 -2.85 -4.83
C LEU A 287 11.81 -2.14 -3.48
N PHE A 288 10.67 -2.17 -2.80
CA PHE A 288 10.50 -1.55 -1.49
C PHE A 288 10.83 -2.48 -0.30
N GLY A 289 11.57 -3.56 -0.55
CA GLY A 289 12.16 -4.41 0.49
C GLY A 289 11.19 -5.37 1.16
N GLU A 290 10.11 -5.73 0.46
CA GLU A 290 9.24 -6.85 0.80
C GLU A 290 9.80 -8.18 0.21
N PRO A 291 9.33 -9.37 0.67
CA PRO A 291 9.77 -10.67 0.15
C PRO A 291 9.46 -10.88 -1.34
N ASP A 292 10.12 -11.84 -1.99
CA ASP A 292 9.91 -12.12 -3.42
C ASP A 292 8.48 -12.64 -3.69
N ASP A 293 7.93 -13.46 -2.78
CA ASP A 293 6.51 -13.80 -2.70
C ASP A 293 5.83 -13.02 -1.56
N LEU A 294 4.96 -12.05 -1.90
CA LEU A 294 4.20 -11.33 -0.87
C LEU A 294 3.29 -12.30 -0.11
N PRO A 295 3.27 -12.32 1.23
CA PRO A 295 2.30 -13.16 1.95
C PRO A 295 0.85 -12.74 1.66
N GLU A 296 -0.10 -13.66 1.85
CA GLU A 296 -1.52 -13.34 1.88
C GLU A 296 -1.81 -12.23 2.88
N ARG A 297 -2.72 -11.33 2.56
CA ARG A 297 -2.97 -10.12 3.35
C ARG A 297 -3.46 -10.46 4.76
N ALA A 298 -4.32 -11.46 4.89
CA ALA A 298 -4.82 -11.94 6.17
C ALA A 298 -3.70 -12.48 7.07
N GLU A 299 -2.65 -13.02 6.47
CA GLU A 299 -1.54 -13.67 7.16
C GLU A 299 -0.31 -12.77 7.29
N ASN A 300 -0.26 -11.64 6.57
CA ASN A 300 0.89 -10.74 6.54
C ASN A 300 1.10 -10.03 7.90
N PRO A 301 2.16 -10.40 8.66
CA PRO A 301 2.40 -9.82 9.98
C PRO A 301 2.89 -8.37 9.92
N ALA A 302 3.40 -7.91 8.76
CA ALA A 302 3.85 -6.54 8.56
C ALA A 302 2.68 -5.55 8.43
N LEU A 303 1.48 -6.05 8.11
CA LEU A 303 0.28 -5.23 8.06
C LEU A 303 -0.33 -5.07 9.47
N PRO A 304 -0.81 -3.87 9.82
CA PRO A 304 -1.71 -3.67 10.95
C PRO A 304 -2.98 -4.51 10.83
N LEU A 305 -3.57 -4.94 11.95
CA LEU A 305 -4.73 -5.83 11.96
C LEU A 305 -5.92 -5.33 11.13
N MET A 306 -6.19 -4.02 11.09
CA MET A 306 -7.29 -3.48 10.27
C MET A 306 -7.09 -3.63 8.76
N LEU A 307 -5.85 -3.88 8.33
CA LEU A 307 -5.51 -4.12 6.92
C LEU A 307 -5.37 -5.62 6.61
N ARG A 308 -5.48 -6.51 7.60
CA ARG A 308 -5.41 -7.97 7.39
C ARG A 308 -6.78 -8.51 6.98
N THR A 309 -7.19 -8.23 5.76
CA THR A 309 -8.42 -8.77 5.17
C THR A 309 -8.12 -10.04 4.38
N ARG A 310 -9.08 -10.96 4.31
CA ARG A 310 -8.99 -12.11 3.41
C ARG A 310 -8.88 -11.64 1.96
N ASP A 311 -8.00 -12.27 1.20
CA ASP A 311 -7.89 -12.05 -0.23
C ASP A 311 -9.12 -12.62 -0.95
N LEU A 312 -9.55 -11.97 -2.03
CA LEU A 312 -10.63 -12.51 -2.85
C LEU A 312 -10.04 -13.62 -3.73
N GLU A 313 -10.67 -14.80 -3.72
CA GLU A 313 -10.31 -15.97 -4.54
C GLU A 313 -10.65 -15.76 -6.03
N ASN A 314 -10.31 -14.59 -6.58
CA ASN A 314 -10.34 -14.33 -7.99
C ASN A 314 -8.89 -14.38 -8.47
N GLU A 315 -8.43 -15.57 -8.81
CA GLU A 315 -7.16 -15.76 -9.53
C GLU A 315 -7.27 -15.05 -10.87
N CYS A 316 -6.69 -13.84 -10.97
CA CYS A 316 -6.51 -13.17 -12.26
C CYS A 316 -5.33 -13.84 -12.97
N TYR A 317 -5.63 -14.54 -14.07
CA TYR A 317 -4.62 -14.95 -15.03
C TYR A 317 -4.21 -13.71 -15.83
N LEU A 318 -3.07 -13.11 -15.47
CA LEU A 318 -2.39 -12.23 -16.42
C LEU A 318 -1.82 -13.12 -17.55
N PRO A 319 -2.06 -12.77 -18.83
CA PRO A 319 -1.65 -13.59 -19.97
C PRO A 319 -0.13 -13.69 -20.16
#